data_AF-A0A7S1G2Y3-F1
#
_entry.id   AF-A0A7S1G2Y3-F1
#
_cell.length_a   1.000
_cell.length_b   1.000
_cell.length_c   1.000
_cell.angle_alpha   90.00
_cell.angle_beta   90.00
_cell.angle_gamma   90.00
#
_symmetry.space_group_name_H-M   'P 1'
#
loop_
_entity.id
_entity.type
_entity.pdbx_description
1 polymer ?
#
loop_
_entity_poly.entity_id
_entity_poly.type
_entity_poly.pdbx_seq_one_letter_code
_entity_poly.pdbx_strand_id
1 'polypeptide(L)'
;AAFKHDMSSDNVEDLVTMVVETAIAEVKTEDVYKVDAAESDFDEAAKIPQAPKPYKIAMFAWESLHSVAVGGVAPHLTNLSAALERRGHEVHVYVRAGGGQKHHELIDGVHVHRINFGQDN
;
A
#
# COMPACT_ATOMS: atom_id res chain seq x y z
N ALA A 1 28.10 25.98 -14.21
CA ALA A 1 27.46 26.39 -12.95
C ALA A 1 26.15 25.63 -12.85
N ALA A 2 26.16 24.41 -12.31
CA ALA A 2 25.90 24.13 -10.89
C ALA A 2 24.47 24.51 -10.47
N PHE A 3 23.49 23.68 -10.83
CA PHE A 3 22.20 23.60 -10.13
C PHE A 3 22.16 22.26 -9.39
N LYS A 4 23.00 22.16 -8.35
CA LYS A 4 22.83 21.18 -7.29
C LYS A 4 21.75 21.75 -6.38
N HIS A 5 20.50 21.33 -6.55
CA HIS A 5 19.54 21.46 -5.47
C HIS A 5 19.67 20.20 -4.62
N ASP A 6 20.51 20.34 -3.60
CA ASP A 6 20.61 19.43 -2.47
C ASP A 6 19.20 19.25 -1.89
N MET A 7 18.65 18.03 -1.95
CA MET A 7 17.45 17.70 -1.19
C MET A 7 17.89 17.49 0.25
N SER A 8 17.84 18.56 1.06
CA SER A 8 18.13 18.45 2.48
C SER A 8 17.12 17.51 3.15
N SER A 9 17.59 16.83 4.19
CA SER A 9 16.80 15.92 5.05
C SER A 9 15.53 16.55 5.61
N ASP A 10 15.41 17.87 5.55
CA ASP A 10 14.36 18.65 6.18
C ASP A 10 13.03 18.64 5.38
N ASN A 11 13.06 18.25 4.09
CA ASN A 11 11.85 18.15 3.25
C ASN A 11 11.19 16.77 3.26
N VAL A 12 11.83 15.76 3.86
CA VAL A 12 11.28 14.39 3.91
C VAL A 12 10.17 14.32 4.96
N GLU A 13 10.31 15.05 6.07
CA GLU A 13 9.27 15.10 7.11
C GLU A 13 8.04 15.89 6.65
N ASP A 14 8.19 16.94 5.84
CA ASP A 14 7.06 17.70 5.29
C ASP A 14 6.26 16.91 4.25
N LEU A 15 6.93 16.09 3.43
CA LEU A 15 6.26 15.19 2.48
C LEU A 15 5.58 14.01 3.19
N VAL A 16 6.19 13.47 4.25
CA VAL A 16 5.57 12.44 5.10
C VAL A 16 4.37 13.02 5.83
N THR A 17 4.46 14.23 6.39
CA THR A 17 3.34 14.91 7.06
C THR A 17 2.22 15.25 6.08
N MET A 18 2.54 15.75 4.87
CA MET A 18 1.54 16.05 3.84
C MET A 18 0.83 14.77 3.34
N VAL A 19 1.54 13.65 3.16
CA VAL A 19 0.93 12.38 2.73
C VAL A 19 0.11 11.75 3.87
N VAL A 20 0.58 11.82 5.12
CA VAL A 20 -0.13 11.27 6.28
C VAL A 20 -1.38 12.08 6.62
N GLU A 21 -1.34 13.41 6.55
CA GLU A 21 -2.49 14.27 6.86
C GLU A 21 -3.53 14.29 5.72
N THR A 22 -3.11 14.19 4.45
CA THR A 22 -4.05 14.20 3.31
C THR A 22 -4.70 12.83 3.06
N ALA A 23 -4.09 11.73 3.54
CA ALA A 23 -4.63 10.38 3.39
C ALA A 23 -5.70 10.02 4.45
N ILE A 24 -5.87 10.83 5.51
CA ILE A 24 -6.96 10.69 6.47
C ILE A 24 -8.11 11.59 6.03
N ALA A 25 -8.62 11.36 4.83
CA ALA A 25 -9.95 11.83 4.47
C ALA A 25 -10.96 10.93 5.22
N GLU A 26 -11.72 11.54 6.13
CA GLU A 26 -12.70 10.92 7.02
C GLU A 26 -13.43 9.72 6.41
N VAL A 27 -12.98 8.51 6.75
CA VAL A 27 -13.88 7.36 6.77
C VAL A 27 -14.85 7.64 7.92
N LYS A 28 -16.07 8.07 7.57
CA LYS A 28 -17.17 8.17 8.53
C LYS A 28 -17.30 6.79 9.17
N THR A 29 -16.94 6.72 10.45
CA THR A 29 -16.90 5.49 11.26
C THR A 29 -18.27 4.83 11.42
N GLU A 30 -19.35 5.51 11.02
CA GLU A 30 -20.73 5.05 11.19
C GLU A 30 -21.23 4.04 10.14
N ASP A 31 -20.53 3.88 9.01
CA ASP A 31 -20.91 2.90 7.96
C ASP A 31 -20.13 1.58 8.04
N VAL A 32 -19.23 1.45 9.01
CA VAL A 32 -18.52 0.19 9.31
C VAL A 32 -19.21 -0.41 10.52
N TYR A 33 -19.72 -1.64 10.39
CA TYR A 33 -20.43 -2.44 11.41
C TYR A 33 -21.94 -2.17 11.61
N LYS A 34 -22.74 -2.44 10.57
CA LYS A 34 -24.02 -3.11 10.82
C LYS A 34 -23.77 -4.61 10.81
N VAL A 35 -23.54 -5.16 12.00
CA VAL A 35 -23.52 -6.60 12.21
C VAL A 35 -24.98 -7.00 12.35
N ASP A 36 -25.63 -7.33 11.24
CA ASP A 36 -26.96 -7.92 11.30
C ASP A 36 -26.80 -9.28 11.99
N ALA A 37 -27.42 -9.38 13.17
CA ALA A 37 -27.36 -10.54 14.05
C ALA A 37 -28.03 -11.76 13.39
N ALA A 38 -27.30 -12.42 12.50
CA ALA A 38 -27.50 -13.80 12.14
C ALA A 38 -26.21 -14.54 12.52
N GLU A 39 -26.05 -14.76 13.83
CA GLU A 39 -25.11 -15.75 14.33
C GLU A 39 -25.65 -17.13 13.94
N SER A 40 -25.03 -17.77 12.94
CA SER A 40 -25.06 -19.23 12.82
C SER A 40 -23.84 -19.70 12.06
N ASP A 41 -23.16 -20.66 12.66
CA ASP A 41 -22.15 -21.56 12.10
C ASP A 41 -20.69 -21.14 12.29
N PHE A 42 -20.27 -21.25 13.56
CA PHE A 42 -18.87 -21.44 13.94
C PHE A 42 -18.43 -22.87 13.59
N ASP A 43 -18.16 -23.15 12.31
CA ASP A 43 -17.01 -23.96 11.83
C ASP A 43 -17.05 -24.15 10.30
N GLU A 44 -16.08 -23.56 9.58
CA GLU A 44 -15.28 -24.15 8.47
C GLU A 44 -14.35 -23.07 7.88
N ALA A 45 -13.12 -22.98 8.42
CA ALA A 45 -11.99 -22.16 7.90
C ALA A 45 -12.28 -20.67 7.60
N ALA A 46 -12.69 -19.90 8.62
CA ALA A 46 -12.70 -18.43 8.73
C ALA A 46 -12.58 -17.64 7.39
N LYS A 47 -13.66 -17.64 6.60
CA LYS A 47 -13.76 -16.85 5.37
C LYS A 47 -13.59 -15.36 5.72
N ILE A 48 -12.56 -14.70 5.18
CA ILE A 48 -12.29 -13.28 5.43
C ILE A 48 -13.52 -12.46 5.04
N PRO A 49 -14.10 -11.63 5.94
CA PRO A 49 -15.25 -10.80 5.62
C PRO A 49 -14.94 -9.88 4.44
N GLN A 50 -15.74 -10.01 3.38
CA GLN A 50 -15.59 -9.19 2.19
C GLN A 50 -16.01 -7.74 2.49
N ALA A 51 -15.33 -6.78 1.86
CA ALA A 51 -15.74 -5.40 1.98
C ALA A 51 -17.13 -5.21 1.35
N PRO A 52 -18.01 -4.36 1.95
CA PRO A 52 -19.35 -4.10 1.39
C PRO A 52 -19.33 -3.58 -0.05
N LYS A 53 -18.22 -2.93 -0.44
CA LYS A 53 -18.00 -2.42 -1.78
C LYS A 53 -16.54 -2.66 -2.21
N PRO A 54 -16.29 -3.24 -3.39
CA PRO A 54 -14.95 -3.36 -3.94
C PRO A 54 -14.43 -2.00 -4.41
N TYR A 55 -13.12 -1.80 -4.28
CA TYR A 55 -12.42 -0.57 -4.67
C TYR A 55 -11.17 -0.91 -5.47
N LYS A 56 -10.73 0.04 -6.29
CA LYS A 56 -9.40 0.04 -6.90
C LYS A 56 -8.51 0.95 -6.08
N ILE A 57 -7.48 0.38 -5.47
CA ILE A 57 -6.63 1.06 -4.49
C ILE A 57 -5.23 1.15 -5.06
N ALA A 58 -4.68 2.37 -5.14
CA ALA A 58 -3.28 2.60 -5.45
C ALA A 58 -2.53 2.95 -4.15
N MET A 59 -1.50 2.18 -3.84
CA MET A 59 -0.62 2.38 -2.69
C MET A 59 0.77 2.79 -3.19
N PHE A 60 1.34 3.83 -2.59
CA PHE A 60 2.66 4.34 -2.95
C PHE A 60 3.59 4.22 -1.74
N ALA A 61 4.75 3.62 -1.95
CA ALA A 61 5.76 3.49 -0.92
C ALA A 61 7.16 3.44 -1.53
N TRP A 62 8.16 3.82 -0.74
CA TRP A 62 9.54 3.68 -1.17
C TRP A 62 10.03 2.22 -1.10
N GLU A 63 9.42 1.39 -0.25
CA GLU A 63 9.92 0.07 0.12
C GLU A 63 8.81 -0.97 0.18
N SER A 64 9.15 -2.22 -0.14
CA SER A 64 8.29 -3.40 0.00
C SER A 64 9.17 -4.63 0.16
N LEU A 65 8.63 -5.70 0.75
CA LEU A 65 9.28 -7.01 0.72
C LEU A 65 9.43 -7.53 -0.72
N HIS A 66 8.59 -7.04 -1.63
CA HIS A 66 8.66 -7.31 -3.05
C HIS A 66 9.42 -6.24 -3.82
N SER A 67 10.30 -5.45 -3.19
CA SER A 67 11.22 -4.57 -3.92
C SER A 67 12.56 -4.40 -3.20
N VAL A 68 12.88 -3.19 -2.74
CA VAL A 68 14.00 -2.90 -1.84
C VAL A 68 13.39 -2.74 -0.44
N ALA A 69 13.82 -3.57 0.51
CA ALA A 69 13.42 -3.48 1.91
C ALA A 69 14.56 -2.84 2.72
N VAL A 70 14.34 -1.64 3.26
CA VAL A 70 15.36 -0.88 4.02
C VAL A 70 14.93 -0.68 5.48
N GLY A 71 13.63 -0.72 5.79
CA GLY A 71 13.07 -0.49 7.12
C GLY A 71 11.73 -1.17 7.37
N GLY A 72 11.09 -0.81 8.49
CA GLY A 72 9.90 -1.48 9.02
C GLY A 72 8.63 -1.31 8.18
N VAL A 73 8.58 -0.38 7.23
CA VAL A 73 7.40 -0.12 6.39
C VAL A 73 7.18 -1.26 5.38
N ALA A 74 8.25 -1.88 4.89
CA ALA A 74 8.20 -2.93 3.87
C ALA A 74 7.25 -4.09 4.24
N PRO A 75 7.35 -4.73 5.43
CA PRO A 75 6.41 -5.79 5.83
C PRO A 75 4.98 -5.27 6.04
N HIS A 76 4.80 -4.07 6.57
CA HIS A 76 3.46 -3.51 6.80
C HIS A 76 2.72 -3.22 5.49
N LEU A 77 3.38 -2.63 4.51
CA LEU A 77 2.81 -2.41 3.18
C LEU A 77 2.43 -3.73 2.52
N THR A 78 3.34 -4.71 2.57
CA THR A 78 3.14 -6.01 1.93
C THR A 78 1.95 -6.74 2.56
N ASN A 79 1.87 -6.77 3.89
CA ASN A 79 0.76 -7.43 4.59
C ASN A 79 -0.56 -6.68 4.40
N LEU A 80 -0.54 -5.35 4.43
CA LEU A 80 -1.75 -4.53 4.26
C LEU A 80 -2.31 -4.69 2.85
N SER A 81 -1.48 -4.62 1.82
CA SER A 81 -1.91 -4.78 0.43
C SER A 81 -2.52 -6.16 0.17
N ALA A 82 -1.88 -7.23 0.65
CA ALA A 82 -2.43 -8.59 0.56
C ALA A 82 -3.73 -8.74 1.38
N ALA A 83 -3.84 -8.11 2.55
CA ALA A 83 -5.06 -8.15 3.35
C ALA A 83 -6.23 -7.42 2.67
N LEU A 84 -5.97 -6.28 2.01
CA LEU A 84 -6.97 -5.56 1.23
C LEU A 84 -7.42 -6.35 0.01
N GLU A 85 -6.51 -7.01 -0.69
CA GLU A 85 -6.84 -7.90 -1.81
C GLU A 85 -7.77 -9.02 -1.36
N ARG A 86 -7.46 -9.70 -0.25
CA ARG A 86 -8.29 -10.79 0.32
C ARG A 86 -9.69 -10.33 0.76
N ARG A 87 -9.88 -9.03 1.00
CA ARG A 87 -11.19 -8.42 1.29
C ARG A 87 -11.99 -8.06 0.04
N GLY A 88 -11.45 -8.33 -1.15
CA GLY A 88 -12.10 -8.13 -2.45
C GLY A 88 -11.74 -6.81 -3.14
N HIS A 89 -10.62 -6.18 -2.77
CA HIS A 89 -10.15 -4.97 -3.44
C HIS A 89 -9.13 -5.28 -4.55
N GLU A 90 -9.16 -4.51 -5.63
CA GLU A 90 -8.11 -4.52 -6.65
C GLU A 90 -7.00 -3.59 -6.18
N VAL A 91 -5.84 -4.13 -5.82
CA VAL A 91 -4.76 -3.37 -5.19
C VAL A 91 -3.56 -3.25 -6.12
N HIS A 92 -3.08 -2.02 -6.30
CA HIS A 92 -1.88 -1.67 -7.04
C HIS A 92 -0.87 -1.05 -6.10
N VAL A 93 0.33 -1.63 -6.02
CA VAL A 93 1.43 -1.13 -5.19
C VAL A 93 2.51 -0.58 -6.11
N TYR A 94 2.84 0.70 -5.96
CA TYR A 94 3.92 1.36 -6.68
C TYR A 94 5.10 1.57 -5.73
N VAL A 95 6.21 0.92 -6.06
CA VAL A 95 7.43 0.91 -5.22
C VAL A 95 8.66 1.14 -6.06
N ARG A 96 9.73 1.63 -5.42
CA ARG A 96 11.03 1.78 -6.08
C ARG A 96 11.52 0.42 -6.62
N ALA A 97 12.05 0.43 -7.83
CA ALA A 97 12.74 -0.73 -8.39
C ALA A 97 14.13 -0.94 -7.76
N GLY A 98 14.42 -2.20 -7.41
CA GLY A 98 15.78 -2.68 -7.21
C GLY A 98 16.41 -3.14 -8.54
N GLY A 99 17.73 -3.30 -8.56
CA GLY A 99 18.45 -3.73 -9.76
C GLY A 99 17.97 -5.09 -10.28
N GLY A 100 17.71 -5.18 -11.58
CA GLY A 100 17.33 -6.44 -12.26
C GLY A 100 15.93 -6.97 -11.96
N GLN A 101 15.10 -6.21 -11.25
CA GLN A 101 13.73 -6.60 -10.93
C GLN A 101 12.77 -6.31 -12.08
N LYS A 102 11.71 -7.12 -12.24
CA LYS A 102 10.66 -6.88 -13.22
C LYS A 102 9.89 -5.61 -12.86
N HIS A 103 9.50 -4.82 -13.87
CA HIS A 103 8.70 -3.61 -13.68
C HIS A 103 7.29 -3.86 -13.16
N HIS A 104 6.73 -5.04 -13.44
CA HIS A 104 5.41 -5.41 -12.98
C HIS A 104 5.35 -6.90 -12.66
N GLU A 105 4.65 -7.22 -11.58
CA GLU A 105 4.39 -8.58 -11.14
C GLU A 105 3.05 -8.65 -10.40
N LEU A 106 2.39 -9.82 -10.44
CA LEU A 106 1.21 -10.09 -9.63
C LEU A 106 1.64 -11.00 -8.48
N ILE A 107 1.52 -10.51 -7.24
CA ILE A 107 1.96 -11.23 -6.04
C ILE A 107 0.81 -11.24 -5.05
N ASP A 108 0.35 -12.42 -4.64
CA ASP A 108 -0.83 -12.59 -3.77
C ASP A 108 -2.06 -11.81 -4.27
N GLY A 109 -2.27 -11.77 -5.59
CA GLY A 109 -3.36 -11.02 -6.23
C GLY A 109 -3.13 -9.50 -6.33
N VAL A 110 -2.07 -8.97 -5.74
CA VAL A 110 -1.71 -7.54 -5.76
C VAL A 110 -0.84 -7.22 -6.97
N HIS A 111 -1.19 -6.15 -7.70
CA HIS A 111 -0.37 -5.65 -8.81
C HIS A 111 0.81 -4.83 -8.27
N VAL A 112 2.00 -5.39 -8.29
CA VAL A 112 3.23 -4.72 -7.85
C VAL A 112 3.92 -4.09 -9.04
N HIS A 113 4.04 -2.75 -9.03
CA HIS A 113 4.70 -1.92 -10.03
C HIS A 113 6.01 -1.40 -9.46
N ARG A 114 7.14 -1.81 -10.05
CA ARG A 114 8.48 -1.40 -9.66
C ARG A 114 8.98 -0.29 -10.57
N ILE A 115 9.01 0.91 -10.03
CA ILE A 115 9.31 2.14 -10.76
C ILE A 115 10.80 2.43 -10.66
N ASN A 116 11.46 2.47 -11.81
CA ASN A 116 12.82 3.00 -11.91
C ASN A 116 12.77 4.50 -11.65
N PHE A 117 13.70 4.99 -10.84
CA PHE A 117 13.95 6.40 -10.65
C PHE A 117 15.31 6.69 -11.27
N GLY A 118 15.36 7.64 -12.19
CA GLY A 118 16.61 8.07 -12.81
C GLY A 118 17.45 8.81 -11.78
N GLN A 119 18.70 8.38 -11.58
CA GLN A 119 19.77 9.36 -11.43
C GLN A 119 20.17 9.72 -12.87
N ASP A 120 19.39 10.60 -13.49
CA ASP A 120 19.80 11.18 -14.76
C ASP A 120 21.02 12.07 -14.43
N ASN A 121 22.22 11.56 -14.75
CA ASN A 121 23.49 12.30 -14.71
C ASN A 121 23.59 13.25 -15.90
#